data_AF-A0A7S2E1T1-F1
#
_entry.id   AF-A0A7S2E1T1-F1
#
_cell.length_a   1.000
_cell.length_b   1.000
_cell.length_c   1.000
_cell.angle_alpha   90.00
_cell.angle_beta   90.00
_cell.angle_gamma   90.00
#
_symmetry.space_group_name_H-M   'P 1'
#
loop_
_entity.id
_entity.type
_entity.pdbx_description
1 polymer ?
#
loop_
_entity_poly.entity_id
_entity_poly.type
_entity_poly.pdbx_seq_one_letter_code
_entity_poly.pdbx_strand_id
1 'polypeptide(L)'
;RRSDMIIVLFDAHKLDISDELRNVLLKLRPHQDKVRVLLNKADMITPQQLMRVYGALMWQLGKVLDTPEVCRVFISSFWEHPLKLVEGETPTLLVQEKADLLKELSELPGNSALR
;
A
#
# COMPACT_ATOMS: atom_id res chain seq x y z
N ARG A 1 -7.01 12.62 -13.69
CA ARG A 1 -8.49 12.66 -13.87
C ARG A 1 -9.09 11.43 -14.55
N ARG A 2 -8.32 10.53 -15.20
CA ARG A 2 -8.87 9.34 -15.90
C ARG A 2 -8.72 8.01 -15.15
N SER A 3 -8.15 8.03 -13.94
CA SER A 3 -7.91 6.82 -13.16
C SER A 3 -9.03 6.59 -12.13
N ASP A 4 -9.48 5.35 -12.01
CA ASP A 4 -10.43 4.89 -10.99
C ASP A 4 -9.73 4.54 -9.67
N MET A 5 -8.49 4.06 -9.76
CA MET A 5 -7.59 3.77 -8.63
C MET A 5 -6.15 4.16 -8.99
N ILE A 6 -5.40 4.63 -7.99
CA ILE A 6 -3.97 4.94 -8.10
C ILE A 6 -3.26 4.15 -7.01
N ILE A 7 -2.42 3.18 -7.41
CA ILE A 7 -1.62 2.39 -6.47
C ILE A 7 -0.23 3.02 -6.36
N VAL A 8 0.16 3.38 -5.14
CA VAL A 8 1.52 3.82 -4.80
C VAL A 8 2.23 2.67 -4.11
N LEU A 9 3.26 2.14 -4.74
CA LEU A 9 3.95 0.93 -4.28
C LEU A 9 5.27 1.29 -3.58
N PHE A 10 5.45 0.75 -2.37
CA PHE A 10 6.69 0.83 -1.59
C PHE A 10 7.30 -0.55 -1.43
N ASP A 11 8.62 -0.64 -1.48
CA ASP A 11 9.34 -1.89 -1.15
C ASP A 11 9.60 -1.93 0.36
N ALA A 12 9.09 -2.95 1.04
CA ALA A 12 9.23 -3.09 2.50
C ALA A 12 10.68 -3.23 2.98
N HIS A 13 11.58 -3.70 2.12
CA HIS A 13 12.99 -3.86 2.44
C HIS A 13 13.81 -2.57 2.24
N LYS A 14 13.32 -1.64 1.42
CA LYS A 14 14.01 -0.40 1.06
C LYS A 14 13.05 0.79 1.10
N LEU A 15 12.41 0.98 2.25
CA LEU A 15 11.50 2.10 2.43
C LEU A 15 12.30 3.41 2.38
N ASP A 16 12.22 4.10 1.26
CA ASP A 16 12.70 5.46 1.08
C ASP A 16 11.66 6.26 0.29
N ILE A 17 11.33 7.46 0.79
CA ILE A 17 10.41 8.38 0.14
C ILE A 17 11.22 9.56 -0.33
N SER A 18 11.61 9.50 -1.60
CA SER A 18 12.35 10.60 -2.22
C SER A 18 11.51 11.87 -2.32
N ASP A 19 12.18 13.02 -2.47
CA ASP A 19 11.52 14.31 -2.66
C ASP A 19 10.60 14.30 -3.90
N GLU A 20 10.96 13.56 -4.95
CA GLU A 20 10.12 13.37 -6.13
C GLU A 20 8.82 12.67 -5.79
N LEU A 21 8.88 11.57 -5.02
CA LEU A 21 7.69 10.84 -4.61
C LEU A 21 6.80 11.70 -3.69
N ARG A 22 7.40 12.47 -2.78
CA ARG A 22 6.69 13.46 -1.98
C ARG A 22 5.94 14.48 -2.85
N ASN A 23 6.60 15.01 -3.88
CA ASN A 23 5.98 15.96 -4.81
C ASN A 23 4.84 15.33 -5.62
N VAL A 24 4.95 14.04 -5.99
CA VAL A 24 3.87 13.30 -6.63
C VAL A 24 2.68 13.13 -5.69
N LEU A 25 2.91 12.72 -4.44
CA LEU A 25 1.85 12.54 -3.44
C LEU A 25 1.11 13.85 -3.15
N LEU A 26 1.81 14.99 -3.08
CA LEU A 26 1.18 16.31 -2.94
C LEU A 26 0.23 16.64 -4.12
N LYS A 27 0.61 16.28 -5.35
CA LYS A 27 -0.24 16.46 -6.53
C LYS A 27 -1.43 15.48 -6.55
N LEU A 28 -1.33 14.37 -5.84
CA LEU A 28 -2.40 13.38 -5.69
C LEU A 28 -3.38 13.73 -4.55
N ARG A 29 -3.08 14.71 -3.70
CA ARG A 29 -3.94 15.14 -2.57
C ARG A 29 -5.41 15.38 -2.99
N PRO A 30 -5.74 16.04 -4.12
CA PRO A 30 -7.13 16.22 -4.55
C PRO A 30 -7.85 14.93 -4.98
N HIS A 31 -7.13 13.81 -5.07
CA HIS A 31 -7.61 12.50 -5.50
C HIS A 31 -7.25 11.40 -4.49
N GLN A 32 -7.05 11.78 -3.22
CA GLN A 32 -6.62 10.87 -2.15
C GLN A 32 -7.58 9.70 -1.93
N ASP A 33 -8.86 9.87 -2.22
CA ASP A 33 -9.90 8.85 -2.17
C ASP A 33 -9.62 7.67 -3.12
N LYS A 34 -8.91 7.95 -4.22
CA LYS A 34 -8.51 6.97 -5.23
C LYS A 34 -7.14 6.35 -4.95
N VAL A 35 -6.39 6.89 -3.99
CA VAL A 35 -5.04 6.41 -3.67
C VAL A 35 -5.13 5.18 -2.76
N ARG A 36 -4.42 4.13 -3.15
CA ARG A 36 -4.13 2.96 -2.32
C ARG A 36 -2.63 2.82 -2.22
N VAL A 37 -2.14 2.55 -1.02
CA VAL A 37 -0.72 2.31 -0.80
C VAL A 37 -0.50 0.82 -0.71
N LEU A 38 0.53 0.30 -1.37
CA LEU A 38 0.92 -1.09 -1.29
C LEU A 38 2.35 -1.19 -0.75
N LEU A 39 2.50 -1.73 0.45
CA LEU A 39 3.79 -2.13 1.00
C LEU A 39 4.13 -3.54 0.50
N ASN A 40 4.90 -3.60 -0.58
CA ASN A 40 5.25 -4.81 -1.32
C ASN A 40 6.48 -5.51 -0.74
N LYS A 41 6.63 -6.81 -1.04
CA LYS A 41 7.74 -7.68 -0.59
C LYS A 41 7.84 -7.78 0.93
N ALA A 42 6.71 -7.68 1.63
CA ALA A 42 6.66 -7.74 3.08
C ALA A 42 7.14 -9.10 3.65
N ASP A 43 7.15 -10.17 2.84
CA ASP A 43 7.74 -11.46 3.19
C ASP A 43 9.28 -11.47 3.24
N MET A 44 9.94 -10.39 2.81
CA MET A 44 11.39 -10.26 2.90
C MET A 44 11.89 -9.75 4.27
N ILE A 45 10.99 -9.37 5.17
CA ILE A 45 11.33 -8.78 6.47
C ILE A 45 10.58 -9.49 7.61
N THR A 46 11.12 -9.41 8.83
CA THR A 46 10.47 -10.03 10.00
C THR A 46 9.21 -9.25 10.42
N PRO A 47 8.29 -9.85 11.20
CA PRO A 47 7.08 -9.15 11.64
C PRO A 47 7.39 -7.89 12.45
N GLN A 48 8.44 -7.92 13.28
CA GLN A 48 8.88 -6.76 14.03
C GLN A 48 9.44 -5.65 13.13
N GLN A 49 10.20 -6.01 12.09
CA GLN A 49 10.67 -5.04 11.09
C GLN A 49 9.49 -4.45 10.33
N LEU A 50 8.52 -5.28 9.95
CA LEU A 50 7.31 -4.84 9.25
C LEU A 50 6.55 -3.78 10.05
N MET A 51 6.36 -3.98 11.36
CA MET A 51 5.70 -2.97 12.20
C MET A 51 6.46 -1.64 12.24
N ARG A 52 7.81 -1.67 12.24
CA ARG A 52 8.64 -0.46 12.20
C ARG A 52 8.53 0.26 10.86
N VAL A 53 8.60 -0.50 9.76
CA VAL A 53 8.47 0.02 8.38
C VAL A 53 7.09 0.62 8.17
N TYR A 54 6.04 -0.08 8.60
CA TYR A 54 4.66 0.40 8.52
C TYR A 54 4.47 1.70 9.31
N GLY A 55 4.98 1.75 10.56
CA GLY A 55 4.92 2.97 11.37
C GLY A 55 5.65 4.16 10.72
N ALA A 56 6.84 3.92 10.15
CA ALA A 56 7.60 4.95 9.44
C ALA A 56 6.86 5.45 8.19
N LEU A 57 6.29 4.54 7.39
CA LEU A 57 5.49 4.87 6.22
C LEU A 57 4.26 5.70 6.59
N MET A 58 3.49 5.27 7.59
CA MET A 58 2.30 5.98 8.05
C MET A 58 2.63 7.39 8.56
N TRP A 59 3.72 7.52 9.32
CA TRP A 59 4.21 8.81 9.78
C TRP A 59 4.59 9.75 8.63
N GLN A 60 5.29 9.24 7.62
CA GLN A 60 5.66 10.03 6.45
C GLN A 60 4.45 10.41 5.59
N LEU A 61 3.52 9.48 5.35
CA LEU A 61 2.27 9.77 4.63
C LEU A 61 1.45 10.85 5.33
N GLY A 62 1.32 10.79 6.67
CA GLY A 62 0.63 11.81 7.45
C GLY A 62 1.23 13.21 7.28
N LYS A 63 2.56 13.32 7.23
CA LYS A 63 3.25 14.60 6.97
C LYS A 63 3.01 15.16 5.57
N VAL A 64 2.75 14.31 4.58
CA VAL A 64 2.62 14.72 3.17
C VAL A 64 1.17 15.00 2.79
N LEU A 65 0.25 14.15 3.22
CA LEU A 65 -1.16 14.23 2.84
C LEU A 65 -1.91 15.31 3.64
N ASP A 66 -1.50 15.56 4.88
CA ASP A 66 -2.02 16.65 5.71
C ASP A 66 -3.57 16.62 5.76
N THR A 67 -4.09 15.40 5.98
CA THR A 67 -5.51 15.13 6.18
C THR A 67 -5.69 14.23 7.41
N PRO A 68 -6.80 14.36 8.16
CA PRO A 68 -7.19 13.37 9.17
C PRO A 68 -7.54 11.99 8.57
N GLU A 69 -7.82 11.88 7.27
CA GLU A 69 -8.15 10.61 6.64
C GLU A 69 -6.92 9.71 6.44
N VAL A 70 -7.02 8.48 6.92
CA VAL A 70 -5.96 7.48 6.79
C VAL A 70 -6.04 6.81 5.42
N CYS A 71 -4.97 6.88 4.63
CA CYS A 71 -4.86 6.09 3.41
C CYS A 71 -4.87 4.58 3.72
N ARG A 72 -5.64 3.82 2.93
CA ARG A 72 -5.59 2.36 2.99
C ARG A 72 -4.22 1.87 2.51
N VAL A 73 -3.51 1.18 3.39
CA VAL A 73 -2.22 0.52 3.10
C VAL A 73 -2.46 -0.99 3.06
N PHE A 74 -2.19 -1.60 1.92
CA PHE A 74 -2.15 -3.04 1.77
C PHE A 74 -0.73 -3.56 2.05
N ILE A 75 -0.63 -4.65 2.81
CA ILE A 75 0.66 -5.27 3.13
C ILE A 75 0.71 -6.65 2.50
N SER A 76 1.53 -6.82 1.46
CA SER A 76 1.60 -8.11 0.77
C SER A 76 2.89 -8.27 -0.04
N SER A 77 2.98 -9.37 -0.78
CA SER A 77 4.05 -9.65 -1.73
C SER A 77 3.47 -10.04 -3.08
N PHE A 78 3.61 -9.14 -4.04
CA PHE A 78 3.22 -9.29 -5.43
C PHE A 78 4.46 -9.59 -6.27
N TRP A 79 4.88 -10.85 -6.24
CA TRP A 79 5.96 -11.39 -7.06
C TRP A 79 5.78 -12.89 -7.31
N GLU A 80 6.58 -13.45 -8.20
CA GLU A 80 6.48 -14.85 -8.63
C GLU A 80 7.06 -15.84 -7.62
N HIS A 81 7.81 -15.36 -6.63
CA HIS A 81 8.42 -16.23 -5.64
C HIS A 81 7.39 -16.69 -4.61
N PRO A 82 7.47 -17.95 -4.13
CA PRO A 82 6.72 -18.39 -2.97
C PRO A 82 6.98 -17.43 -1.82
N LEU A 83 5.93 -17.11 -1.04
CA LEU A 83 6.10 -16.34 0.18
C LEU A 83 7.19 -17.00 1.00
N LYS A 84 8.26 -16.25 1.31
CA LYS A 84 9.26 -16.74 2.25
C LYS A 84 8.50 -17.03 3.54
N LEU A 85 8.42 -18.31 3.90
CA LEU A 85 7.72 -18.78 5.08
C LEU A 85 8.46 -18.27 6.32
N VAL A 86 8.22 -17.01 6.67
CA VAL A 86 8.56 -16.48 7.98
C VAL A 86 7.60 -17.18 8.93
N GLU A 87 8.13 -17.98 9.85
CA GLU A 87 7.34 -18.71 10.84
C GLU A 87 6.37 -17.77 11.58
N GLY A 88 5.10 -18.17 11.73
CA GLY A 88 4.08 -17.39 12.46
C GLY A 88 2.84 -17.04 11.63
N GLU A 89 2.05 -16.07 12.10
CA GLU A 89 0.75 -15.66 11.50
C GLU A 89 0.88 -14.71 10.29
N THR A 90 2.10 -14.23 10.00
CA THR A 90 2.37 -13.28 8.91
C THR A 90 1.94 -13.77 7.53
N PRO A 91 2.13 -15.04 7.13
CA PRO A 91 1.66 -15.53 5.83
C PRO A 91 0.16 -15.36 5.62
N THR A 92 -0.66 -15.59 6.66
CA THR A 92 -2.12 -15.43 6.58
C THR A 92 -2.50 -13.98 6.32
N LEU A 93 -1.88 -13.02 7.02
CA LEU A 93 -2.08 -11.58 6.80
C LEU A 93 -1.75 -11.20 5.35
N LEU A 94 -0.59 -11.62 4.83
CA LEU A 94 -0.17 -11.26 3.47
C LEU A 94 -1.11 -11.81 2.39
N VAL A 95 -1.65 -13.02 2.59
CA VAL A 95 -2.62 -13.64 1.67
C VAL A 95 -3.96 -12.92 1.73
N GLN A 96 -4.45 -12.57 2.91
CA GLN A 96 -5.70 -11.84 3.09
C GLN A 96 -5.63 -10.45 2.47
N GLU A 97 -4.58 -9.68 2.78
CA GLU A 97 -4.38 -8.33 2.22
C GLU A 97 -4.20 -8.36 0.70
N LYS A 98 -3.60 -9.42 0.14
CA LYS A 98 -3.54 -9.65 -1.31
C LYS A 98 -4.94 -9.84 -1.89
N ALA A 99 -5.73 -10.71 -1.28
CA ALA A 99 -7.08 -11.02 -1.74
C ALA A 99 -7.97 -9.78 -1.68
N ASP A 100 -7.86 -8.97 -0.62
CA ASP A 100 -8.61 -7.73 -0.47
C ASP A 100 -8.27 -6.70 -1.56
N LEU A 101 -6.99 -6.50 -1.88
CA LEU A 101 -6.59 -5.61 -2.97
C LEU A 101 -7.10 -6.12 -4.33
N LEU A 102 -6.98 -7.42 -4.60
CA LEU A 102 -7.47 -8.01 -5.85
C LEU A 102 -9.00 -7.90 -5.97
N LYS A 103 -9.72 -8.08 -4.86
CA LYS A 103 -11.16 -7.89 -4.81
C LYS A 103 -11.52 -6.43 -5.14
N GLU A 104 -10.88 -5.47 -4.49
CA GLU A 104 -11.13 -4.05 -4.75
C GLU A 104 -10.84 -3.68 -6.22
N LEU A 105 -9.76 -4.22 -6.80
CA LEU A 105 -9.44 -4.07 -8.22
C LEU A 105 -10.51 -4.68 -9.13
N SER A 106 -11.02 -5.87 -8.81
CA SER A 106 -12.05 -6.56 -9.60
C SER A 106 -13.40 -5.85 -9.59
N GLU A 107 -13.67 -5.08 -8.53
CA GLU A 107 -14.91 -4.32 -8.36
C GLU A 107 -14.89 -2.97 -9.09
N LEU A 108 -13.73 -2.49 -9.55
CA LEU A 108 -13.60 -1.20 -10.23
C LEU A 108 -14.55 -1.04 -11.43
N PRO A 109 -14.66 -2.00 -12.38
CA PRO A 109 -15.55 -1.84 -13.53
C PRO A 109 -17.03 -1.71 -13.16
N GLY A 110 -17.46 -2.38 -12.09
CA GLY A 110 -18.84 -2.28 -11.58
C GLY A 110 -19.11 -0.94 -10.90
N ASN A 111 -18.09 -0.39 -10.23
CA ASN A 111 -18.18 0.88 -9.52
C ASN A 111 -18.01 2.10 -10.43
N SER A 112 -17.44 1.94 -11.63
CA SER A 112 -17.31 3.02 -12.63
C SER A 112 -18.64 3.58 -13.11
N ALA A 113 -19.74 2.83 -12.99
CA ALA A 113 -21.09 3.30 -13.34
C ALA A 113 -21.74 4.17 -12.24
N LEU A 114 -21.21 4.16 -11.01
CA LEU A 114 -21.77 4.83 -9.83
C LEU A 114 -20.98 6.07 -9.38
N ARG A 115 -19.82 6.37 -9.98
CA ARG A 115 -18.87 7.42 -9.56
C ARG A 115 -18.72 8.56 -10.58
#